data_AF-A0A0N4Y9U9-F1
#
_entry.id   AF-A0A0N4Y9U9-F1
#
_cell.length_a   1.000
_cell.length_b   1.000
_cell.length_c   1.000
_cell.angle_alpha   90.00
_cell.angle_beta   90.00
_cell.angle_gamma   90.00
#
_symmetry.space_group_name_H-M   'P 1'
#
loop_
_entity.id
_entity.type
_entity.pdbx_description
1 polymer ?
#
loop_
_entity_poly.entity_id
_entity_poly.type
_entity_poly.pdbx_seq_one_letter_code
_entity_poly.pdbx_strand_id
1 'polypeptide(L)'
;MLIAVVLLPAVAALSANQKLIQCCHNDPQIDAGCATKYCQIPMVIPQMVFPFIAECSTKGKTVGRVWNCLSSRHDHTKCCIRQGVIPHCLPFCNAAGKVPTDMAKVASIASTALARNANEKFIACCHGDPEIDPTCAAKYCQIPKLAPHYVISFILECANKGLTVPHVWDCVSSKQDHTACCINQGVSPHCLVYCDARTPVPTDMLKYGVCVSEFEKYRVCFRSYLRHHPSVRGDV
;
A
#
# COMPACT_ATOMS: atom_id res chain seq x y z
N MET A 1 53.15 40.13 -8.14
CA MET A 1 52.04 39.90 -7.20
C MET A 1 51.49 38.51 -7.47
N LEU A 2 51.72 37.55 -6.58
CA LEU A 2 51.13 36.20 -6.66
C LEU A 2 49.75 36.24 -6.01
N ILE A 3 48.70 35.95 -6.78
CA ILE A 3 47.33 35.78 -6.26
C ILE A 3 47.22 34.36 -5.72
N ALA A 4 47.13 34.22 -4.40
CA ALA A 4 46.84 32.96 -3.75
C ALA A 4 45.35 32.60 -3.97
N VAL A 5 45.09 31.57 -4.77
CA VAL A 5 43.76 30.98 -4.92
C VAL A 5 43.49 30.12 -3.69
N VAL A 6 42.63 30.61 -2.80
CA VAL A 6 42.12 29.83 -1.66
C VAL A 6 41.11 28.82 -2.19
N LEU A 7 41.54 27.58 -2.38
CA LEU A 7 40.66 26.44 -2.61
C LEU A 7 39.91 26.12 -1.32
N LEU A 8 38.64 26.53 -1.25
CA LEU A 8 37.72 26.05 -0.22
C LEU A 8 37.45 24.55 -0.44
N PRO A 9 37.59 23.69 0.57
CA PRO A 9 37.30 22.27 0.41
C PRO A 9 35.80 22.08 0.16
N ALA A 10 35.45 21.29 -0.86
CA ALA A 10 34.09 20.84 -1.09
C ALA A 10 33.62 19.99 0.10
N VAL A 11 32.72 20.54 0.92
CA VAL A 11 32.10 19.79 2.02
C VAL A 11 31.23 18.71 1.39
N ALA A 12 31.67 17.45 1.47
CA ALA A 12 30.89 16.31 0.98
C ALA A 12 29.55 16.25 1.70
N ALA A 13 28.44 16.23 0.95
CA ALA A 13 27.11 16.16 1.51
C ALA A 13 26.89 14.81 2.19
N LEU A 14 26.46 14.83 3.46
CA LEU A 14 26.14 13.61 4.21
C LEU A 14 24.97 12.85 3.57
N SER A 15 25.08 11.53 3.56
CA SER A 15 23.98 10.62 3.23
C SER A 15 22.81 10.73 4.22
N ALA A 16 21.62 10.26 3.84
CA ALA A 16 20.47 10.22 4.72
C ALA A 16 20.75 9.41 6.01
N ASN A 17 21.46 8.29 5.89
CA ASN A 17 21.84 7.47 7.04
C ASN A 17 22.80 8.21 7.99
N GLN A 18 23.81 8.89 7.45
CA GLN A 18 24.72 9.69 8.27
C GLN A 18 23.99 10.84 8.96
N LYS A 19 23.05 11.51 8.28
CA LYS A 19 22.23 12.57 8.89
C LYS A 19 21.38 12.04 10.05
N LEU A 20 20.78 10.86 9.89
CA LEU A 20 19.99 10.22 10.95
C LEU A 20 20.85 9.88 12.17
N ILE A 21 21.98 9.20 11.95
CA ILE A 21 22.94 8.84 13.00
C ILE A 21 23.39 10.10 13.74
N GLN A 22 23.83 11.12 13.00
CA GLN A 22 24.30 12.37 13.60
C GLN A 22 23.22 13.07 14.42
N CYS A 23 21.97 13.12 13.92
CA CYS A 23 20.87 13.71 14.68
C CYS A 23 20.62 12.96 16.00
N CYS A 24 20.57 11.62 15.96
CA CYS A 24 20.27 10.84 17.15
C CYS A 24 21.36 10.91 18.22
N HIS A 25 22.63 10.78 17.81
CA HIS A 25 23.76 10.76 18.74
C HIS A 25 24.06 12.14 19.36
N ASN A 26 23.64 13.23 18.71
CA ASN A 26 23.81 14.59 19.22
C ASN A 26 22.60 15.09 20.03
N ASP A 27 21.54 14.30 20.17
CA ASP A 27 20.34 14.68 20.89
C ASP A 27 20.36 14.12 22.32
N PRO A 28 20.55 14.96 23.36
CA PRO A 28 20.65 14.49 24.74
C PRO A 28 19.34 13.91 25.29
N GLN A 29 18.22 14.04 24.56
CA GLN A 29 16.93 13.47 24.96
C GLN A 29 16.68 12.08 24.34
N ILE A 30 17.64 11.53 23.58
CA ILE A 30 17.61 10.17 23.03
C ILE A 30 18.54 9.29 23.86
N ASP A 31 18.02 8.17 24.37
CA ASP A 31 18.82 7.14 25.04
C ASP A 31 19.93 6.62 24.12
N ALA A 32 21.18 6.59 24.61
CA ALA A 32 22.35 6.22 23.81
C ALA A 32 22.30 4.77 23.29
N GLY A 33 21.74 3.85 24.08
CA GLY A 33 21.53 2.46 23.66
C GLY A 33 20.54 2.38 22.49
N CYS A 34 19.41 3.09 22.61
CA CYS A 34 18.42 3.19 21.54
C CYS A 34 18.97 3.87 20.28
N ALA A 35 19.74 4.95 20.42
CA ALA A 35 20.39 5.62 19.29
C ALA A 35 21.29 4.65 18.52
N THR A 36 22.16 3.94 19.24
CA THR A 36 23.13 3.01 18.64
C THR A 36 22.43 1.86 17.89
N LYS A 37 21.38 1.30 18.49
CA LYS A 37 20.69 0.11 17.95
C LYS A 37 19.68 0.42 16.84
N TYR A 38 18.99 1.56 16.91
CA TYR A 38 17.83 1.82 16.05
C TYR A 38 17.96 3.05 15.13
N CYS A 39 18.86 4.00 15.38
CA CYS A 39 19.02 5.19 14.53
C CYS A 39 19.88 4.93 13.29
N GLN A 40 19.43 3.99 12.46
CA GLN A 40 20.07 3.62 11.20
C GLN A 40 18.96 3.38 10.17
N ILE A 41 19.11 3.88 8.95
CA ILE A 41 18.13 3.67 7.86
C ILE A 41 17.81 2.18 7.66
N PRO A 42 18.77 1.23 7.71
CA PRO A 42 18.45 -0.20 7.63
C PRO A 42 17.53 -0.73 8.75
N MET A 43 17.44 -0.03 9.89
CA MET A 43 16.57 -0.39 11.01
C MET A 43 15.17 0.24 10.90
N VAL A 44 14.94 1.10 9.91
CA VAL A 44 13.64 1.74 9.64
C VAL A 44 12.81 0.83 8.75
N ILE A 45 12.42 -0.31 9.30
CA ILE A 45 11.64 -1.35 8.61
C ILE A 45 10.48 -1.83 9.51
N PRO A 46 9.37 -2.31 8.94
CA PRO A 46 8.18 -2.68 9.70
C PRO A 46 8.45 -3.66 10.85
N GLN A 47 9.30 -4.68 10.62
CA GLN A 47 9.60 -5.68 11.65
C GLN A 47 10.33 -5.12 12.88
N MET A 48 10.97 -3.95 12.76
CA MET A 48 11.75 -3.34 13.84
C MET A 48 10.93 -2.36 14.68
N VAL A 49 9.69 -2.03 14.28
CA VAL A 49 8.83 -1.09 15.02
C VAL A 49 8.52 -1.60 16.43
N PHE A 50 8.06 -2.85 16.57
CA PHE A 50 7.74 -3.39 17.90
C PHE A 50 8.96 -3.54 18.82
N PRO A 51 10.09 -4.14 18.38
CA PRO A 51 11.31 -4.17 19.19
C PRO A 51 11.77 -2.78 19.64
N PHE A 52 11.71 -1.78 18.74
CA PHE A 52 12.10 -0.42 19.05
C PHE A 52 11.20 0.21 20.12
N ILE A 53 9.87 0.16 19.94
CA ILE A 53 8.94 0.74 20.92
C ILE A 53 9.06 -0.02 22.25
N ALA A 54 9.25 -1.34 22.23
CA ALA A 54 9.31 -2.15 23.46
C ALA A 54 10.50 -1.78 24.32
N GLU A 55 11.65 -1.56 23.69
CA GLU A 55 12.88 -1.21 24.40
C GLU A 55 12.96 0.29 24.75
N CYS A 56 12.47 1.17 23.88
CA CYS A 56 12.76 2.60 23.97
C CYS A 56 11.58 3.46 24.48
N SER A 57 10.36 2.92 24.57
CA SER A 57 9.17 3.69 25.01
C SER A 57 9.26 4.19 26.44
N THR A 58 9.90 3.43 27.33
CA THR A 58 10.07 3.80 28.75
C THR A 58 11.27 4.72 28.99
N LYS A 59 12.12 4.92 27.98
CA LYS A 59 13.37 5.71 28.08
C LYS A 59 13.14 7.19 27.75
N GLY A 60 12.26 7.82 28.51
CA GLY A 60 11.96 9.24 28.40
C GLY A 60 11.35 9.63 27.03
N LYS A 61 11.93 10.62 26.35
CA LYS A 61 11.41 11.15 25.07
C LYS A 61 11.99 10.45 23.84
N THR A 62 12.78 9.39 24.03
CA THR A 62 13.57 8.72 22.98
C THR A 62 12.77 8.48 21.70
N VAL A 63 11.63 7.78 21.78
CA VAL A 63 10.83 7.43 20.59
C VAL A 63 10.42 8.66 19.77
N GLY A 64 9.88 9.69 20.43
CA GLY A 64 9.47 10.92 19.77
C GLY A 64 10.65 11.71 19.19
N ARG A 65 11.81 11.69 19.84
CA ARG A 65 13.02 12.37 19.35
C ARG A 65 13.65 11.64 18.16
N VAL A 66 13.71 10.31 18.17
CA VAL A 66 14.11 9.51 17.02
C VAL A 66 13.20 9.77 15.81
N TRP A 67 11.89 9.83 16.02
CA TRP A 67 10.94 10.19 14.95
C TRP A 67 11.20 11.58 14.35
N ASN A 68 11.53 12.57 15.20
CA ASN A 68 11.88 13.91 14.74
C ASN A 68 13.16 13.90 13.89
N CYS A 69 14.15 13.09 14.25
CA CYS A 69 15.37 12.91 13.45
C CYS A 69 15.07 12.26 12.09
N LEU A 70 14.29 11.17 12.09
CA LEU A 70 13.88 10.46 10.87
C LEU A 70 13.12 11.35 9.89
N SER A 71 12.13 12.07 10.39
CA SER A 71 11.29 12.95 9.59
C SER A 71 11.94 14.29 9.27
N SER A 72 13.09 14.62 9.89
CA SER A 72 13.65 15.98 9.88
C SER A 72 12.62 17.07 10.24
N ARG A 73 11.55 16.71 10.98
CA ARG A 73 10.39 17.56 11.27
C ARG A 73 9.73 18.18 10.03
N HIS A 74 9.86 17.53 8.88
CA HIS A 74 9.34 18.03 7.62
C HIS A 74 8.03 17.34 7.24
N ASP A 75 7.12 18.09 6.61
CA ASP A 75 5.86 17.55 6.13
C ASP A 75 6.07 16.74 4.83
N HIS A 76 5.97 15.42 4.96
CA HIS A 76 6.08 14.47 3.87
C HIS A 76 4.74 14.05 3.28
N THR A 77 3.61 14.67 3.66
CA THR A 77 2.26 14.23 3.26
C THR A 77 2.12 14.06 1.75
N LYS A 78 2.61 15.02 0.95
CA LYS A 78 2.61 14.92 -0.52
C LYS A 78 3.46 13.76 -1.05
N CYS A 79 4.59 13.48 -0.41
CA CYS A 79 5.42 12.33 -0.76
C CYS A 79 4.70 11.03 -0.41
N CYS A 80 4.20 10.91 0.81
CA CYS A 80 3.45 9.76 1.30
C CYS A 80 2.23 9.41 0.41
N ILE A 81 1.45 10.41 -0.01
CA ILE A 81 0.31 10.20 -0.92
C ILE A 81 0.80 9.60 -2.25
N ARG A 82 1.89 10.12 -2.82
CA ARG A 82 2.47 9.59 -4.07
C ARG A 82 3.02 8.17 -3.91
N GLN A 83 3.55 7.84 -2.72
CA GLN A 83 4.03 6.50 -2.39
C GLN A 83 2.91 5.53 -1.96
N GLY A 84 1.65 5.97 -1.99
CA GLY A 84 0.50 5.11 -1.70
C GLY A 84 0.26 4.82 -0.22
N VAL A 85 0.82 5.62 0.69
CA VAL A 85 0.52 5.54 2.13
C VAL A 85 -0.98 5.71 2.33
N ILE A 86 -1.60 4.81 3.09
CA ILE A 86 -3.04 4.82 3.33
C ILE A 86 -3.47 6.06 4.15
N PRO A 87 -4.70 6.58 3.96
CA PRO A 87 -5.16 7.81 4.62
C PRO A 87 -4.99 7.81 6.15
N HIS A 88 -5.21 6.65 6.79
CA HIS A 88 -5.06 6.50 8.24
C HIS A 88 -3.64 6.78 8.74
N CYS A 89 -2.62 6.56 7.91
CA CYS A 89 -1.22 6.78 8.26
C CYS A 89 -0.71 8.18 7.87
N LEU A 90 -1.47 8.95 7.08
CA LEU A 90 -1.06 10.30 6.66
C LEU A 90 -0.83 11.29 7.80
N PRO A 91 -1.54 11.23 8.95
CA PRO A 91 -1.22 12.07 10.10
C PRO A 91 0.22 11.90 10.63
N PHE A 92 0.89 10.77 10.38
CA PHE A 92 2.30 10.59 10.74
C PHE A 92 3.25 11.27 9.75
N CYS A 93 2.84 11.38 8.49
CA CYS A 93 3.67 11.94 7.41
C CYS A 93 3.94 13.44 7.57
N ASN A 94 3.07 14.19 8.25
CA ASN A 94 3.27 15.62 8.44
C ASN A 94 4.35 15.97 9.48
N ALA A 95 4.85 14.98 10.22
CA ALA A 95 5.85 15.13 11.28
C ALA A 95 5.50 16.16 12.39
N ALA A 96 4.23 16.55 12.49
CA ALA A 96 3.74 17.53 13.46
C ALA A 96 3.12 16.89 14.71
N GLY A 97 2.74 15.61 14.61
CA GLY A 97 2.10 14.85 15.70
C GLY A 97 3.07 14.14 16.63
N LYS A 98 2.61 13.85 17.86
CA LYS A 98 3.29 12.89 18.74
C LYS A 98 3.10 11.48 18.16
N VAL A 99 4.19 10.74 18.02
CA VAL A 99 4.11 9.31 17.70
C VAL A 99 3.54 8.53 18.89
N PRO A 100 2.57 7.62 18.67
CA PRO A 100 2.07 6.72 19.69
C PRO A 100 3.23 5.88 20.24
N THR A 101 3.46 5.98 21.55
CA THR A 101 4.46 5.18 22.27
C THR A 101 3.82 4.11 23.13
N ASP A 102 2.50 4.14 23.27
CA ASP A 102 1.70 3.18 24.01
C ASP A 102 1.46 1.95 23.14
N MET A 103 1.92 0.78 23.61
CA MET A 103 1.80 -0.47 22.87
C MET A 103 0.37 -0.88 22.55
N ALA A 104 -0.61 -0.55 23.38
CA ALA A 104 -2.01 -0.82 23.08
C ALA A 104 -2.51 0.09 21.94
N LYS A 105 -2.07 1.35 21.90
CA LYS A 105 -2.36 2.28 20.80
C LYS A 105 -1.58 1.94 19.53
N VAL A 106 -0.32 1.50 19.66
CA VAL A 106 0.49 1.02 18.53
C VAL A 106 -0.12 -0.26 17.98
N ALA A 107 -0.60 -1.18 18.82
CA ALA A 107 -1.32 -2.37 18.40
C ALA A 107 -2.65 -2.00 17.72
N SER A 108 -3.45 -1.07 18.25
CA SER A 108 -4.71 -0.66 17.59
C SER A 108 -4.48 0.06 16.26
N ILE A 109 -3.42 0.88 16.16
CA ILE A 109 -3.01 1.54 14.93
C ILE A 109 -2.38 0.54 13.96
N ALA A 110 -1.64 -0.45 14.46
CA ALA A 110 -1.13 -1.56 13.66
C ALA A 110 -2.26 -2.46 13.18
N SER A 111 -3.32 -2.70 13.96
CA SER A 111 -4.52 -3.44 13.55
C SER A 111 -5.30 -2.72 12.45
N THR A 112 -5.20 -1.39 12.38
CA THR A 112 -5.80 -0.56 11.31
C THR A 112 -4.84 -0.25 10.16
N ALA A 113 -3.52 -0.33 10.37
CA ALA A 113 -2.50 -0.38 9.32
C ALA A 113 -2.34 -1.79 8.72
N LEU A 114 -2.83 -2.82 9.43
CA LEU A 114 -3.19 -4.16 8.98
C LEU A 114 -4.56 -4.17 8.29
N ALA A 115 -5.23 -3.03 8.12
CA ALA A 115 -6.35 -2.96 7.19
C ALA A 115 -5.80 -3.33 5.82
N ARG A 116 -6.12 -4.56 5.40
CA ARG A 116 -5.64 -5.14 4.16
C ARG A 116 -5.75 -4.10 3.05
N ASN A 117 -4.65 -3.84 2.35
CA ASN A 117 -4.71 -2.99 1.18
C ASN A 117 -5.61 -3.66 0.12
N ALA A 118 -6.01 -2.92 -0.91
CA ALA A 118 -6.94 -3.45 -1.92
C ALA A 118 -6.46 -4.77 -2.55
N ASN A 119 -5.16 -4.94 -2.74
CA ASN A 119 -4.58 -6.16 -3.29
C ASN A 119 -4.66 -7.33 -2.31
N GLU A 120 -4.36 -7.10 -1.03
CA GLU A 120 -4.48 -8.11 0.03
C GLU A 120 -5.92 -8.54 0.23
N LYS A 121 -6.89 -7.61 0.17
CA LYS A 121 -8.31 -7.93 0.21
C LYS A 121 -8.75 -8.80 -0.96
N PHE A 122 -8.29 -8.47 -2.16
CA PHE A 122 -8.60 -9.25 -3.36
C PHE A 122 -8.00 -10.66 -3.29
N ILE A 123 -6.72 -10.78 -2.91
CA ILE A 123 -6.04 -12.07 -2.68
C ILE A 123 -6.81 -12.89 -1.65
N ALA A 124 -7.11 -12.31 -0.49
CA ALA A 124 -7.78 -13.03 0.59
C ALA A 124 -9.15 -13.55 0.17
N CYS A 125 -9.95 -12.74 -0.54
CA CYS A 125 -11.23 -13.16 -1.07
C CYS A 125 -11.09 -14.36 -2.02
N CYS A 126 -10.12 -14.31 -2.94
CA CYS A 126 -9.92 -15.41 -3.88
C CYS A 126 -9.49 -16.71 -3.22
N HIS A 127 -8.53 -16.62 -2.30
CA HIS A 127 -7.97 -17.80 -1.63
C HIS A 127 -8.90 -18.36 -0.54
N GLY A 128 -9.84 -17.56 -0.03
CA GLY A 128 -10.86 -17.97 0.94
C GLY A 128 -12.14 -18.51 0.31
N ASP A 129 -12.27 -18.48 -1.02
CA ASP A 129 -13.46 -18.95 -1.73
C ASP A 129 -13.31 -20.40 -2.22
N PRO A 130 -14.09 -21.35 -1.71
CA PRO A 130 -14.02 -22.74 -2.16
C PRO A 130 -14.45 -22.95 -3.62
N GLU A 131 -15.16 -22.00 -4.22
CA GLU A 131 -15.62 -22.07 -5.62
C GLU A 131 -14.58 -21.54 -6.62
N ILE A 132 -13.47 -20.98 -6.14
CA ILE A 132 -12.34 -20.52 -6.97
C ILE A 132 -11.27 -21.61 -6.98
N ASP A 133 -10.92 -22.08 -8.18
CA ASP A 133 -9.83 -23.04 -8.35
C ASP A 133 -8.51 -22.49 -7.77
N PRO A 134 -7.83 -23.23 -6.88
CA PRO A 134 -6.64 -22.72 -6.18
C PRO A 134 -5.49 -22.34 -7.11
N THR A 135 -5.34 -23.03 -8.25
CA THR A 135 -4.29 -22.71 -9.24
C THR A 135 -4.62 -21.38 -9.92
N CYS A 136 -5.88 -21.16 -10.28
CA CYS A 136 -6.33 -19.89 -10.83
C CYS A 136 -6.18 -18.74 -9.82
N ALA A 137 -6.54 -18.95 -8.55
CA ALA A 137 -6.36 -17.96 -7.49
C ALA A 137 -4.89 -17.53 -7.37
N ALA A 138 -3.98 -18.49 -7.22
CA ALA A 138 -2.56 -18.22 -7.04
C ALA A 138 -1.93 -17.46 -8.23
N LYS A 139 -2.38 -17.75 -9.45
CA LYS A 139 -1.81 -17.20 -10.68
C LYS A 139 -2.40 -15.84 -11.08
N TYR A 140 -3.69 -15.62 -10.85
CA TYR A 140 -4.41 -14.47 -11.39
C TYR A 140 -5.01 -13.52 -10.35
N CYS A 141 -5.19 -13.91 -9.09
CA CYS A 141 -5.80 -13.04 -8.08
C CYS A 141 -4.81 -12.04 -7.49
N GLN A 142 -4.36 -11.10 -8.32
CA GLN A 142 -3.63 -9.92 -7.89
C GLN A 142 -4.09 -8.74 -8.73
N ILE A 143 -4.24 -7.56 -8.12
CA ILE A 143 -4.69 -6.35 -8.82
C ILE A 143 -3.82 -6.04 -10.05
N PRO A 144 -2.47 -6.17 -10.02
CA PRO A 144 -1.64 -5.97 -11.21
C PRO A 144 -1.93 -6.95 -12.36
N LYS A 145 -2.58 -8.10 -12.08
CA LYS A 145 -2.97 -9.10 -13.09
C LYS A 145 -4.33 -8.80 -13.74
N LEU A 146 -5.04 -7.76 -13.29
CA LEU A 146 -6.25 -7.24 -13.92
C LEU A 146 -5.90 -6.33 -15.10
N ALA A 147 -5.16 -6.87 -16.05
CA ALA A 147 -4.64 -6.14 -17.21
C ALA A 147 -5.05 -6.85 -18.50
N PRO A 148 -5.26 -6.10 -19.61
CA PRO A 148 -5.74 -6.65 -20.88
C PRO A 148 -4.98 -7.91 -21.34
N HIS A 149 -3.66 -7.92 -21.19
CA HIS A 149 -2.78 -9.02 -21.62
C HIS A 149 -2.89 -10.30 -20.78
N TYR A 150 -3.45 -10.24 -19.56
CA TYR A 150 -3.68 -11.43 -18.73
C TYR A 150 -5.08 -12.01 -18.91
N VAL A 151 -6.04 -11.22 -19.42
CA VAL A 151 -7.46 -11.62 -19.51
C VAL A 151 -7.64 -12.89 -20.34
N ILE A 152 -7.04 -12.94 -21.54
CA ILE A 152 -7.19 -14.09 -22.44
C ILE A 152 -6.62 -15.35 -21.79
N SER A 153 -5.42 -15.26 -21.21
CA SER A 153 -4.79 -16.40 -20.52
C SER A 153 -5.60 -16.86 -19.31
N PHE A 154 -6.14 -15.93 -18.52
CA PHE A 154 -7.01 -16.24 -17.38
C PHE A 154 -8.25 -17.00 -17.82
N ILE A 155 -8.93 -16.49 -18.84
CA ILE A 155 -10.14 -17.10 -19.38
C ILE A 155 -9.86 -18.50 -19.92
N LEU A 156 -8.83 -18.66 -20.77
CA LEU A 156 -8.53 -19.96 -21.38
C LEU A 156 -8.19 -21.04 -20.35
N GLU A 157 -7.57 -20.65 -19.23
CA GLU A 157 -7.17 -21.58 -18.18
C GLU A 157 -8.27 -21.84 -17.14
N CYS A 158 -9.11 -20.83 -16.85
CA CYS A 158 -10.01 -20.84 -15.70
C CYS A 158 -11.50 -20.94 -16.07
N ALA A 159 -11.89 -20.72 -17.32
CA ALA A 159 -13.31 -20.74 -17.72
C ALA A 159 -13.98 -22.11 -17.58
N ASN A 160 -13.22 -23.21 -17.68
CA ASN A 160 -13.73 -24.57 -17.49
C ASN A 160 -13.61 -25.08 -16.04
N LYS A 161 -13.12 -24.27 -15.11
CA LYS A 161 -12.91 -24.61 -13.69
C LYS A 161 -14.09 -24.14 -12.83
N GLY A 162 -15.29 -24.59 -13.16
CA GLY A 162 -16.51 -24.28 -12.40
C GLY A 162 -16.83 -22.79 -12.35
N LEU A 163 -17.12 -22.27 -11.15
CA LEU A 163 -17.49 -20.88 -10.91
C LEU A 163 -16.29 -19.92 -10.73
N THR A 164 -15.08 -20.38 -11.04
CA THR A 164 -13.84 -19.60 -10.84
C THR A 164 -13.92 -18.20 -11.45
N VAL A 165 -14.25 -18.07 -12.74
CA VAL A 165 -14.27 -16.77 -13.44
C VAL A 165 -15.25 -15.77 -12.79
N PRO A 166 -16.55 -16.09 -12.61
CA PRO A 166 -17.47 -15.16 -11.97
C PRO A 166 -17.11 -14.86 -10.52
N HIS A 167 -16.56 -15.80 -9.77
CA HIS A 167 -16.19 -15.57 -8.37
C HIS A 167 -14.93 -14.71 -8.21
N VAL A 168 -13.94 -14.84 -9.10
CA VAL A 168 -12.80 -13.91 -9.16
C VAL A 168 -13.30 -12.49 -9.48
N TRP A 169 -14.26 -12.36 -10.39
CA TRP A 169 -14.88 -11.08 -10.71
C TRP A 169 -15.63 -10.47 -9.51
N ASP A 170 -16.40 -11.27 -8.79
CA ASP A 170 -17.08 -10.86 -7.55
C ASP A 170 -16.06 -10.36 -6.52
N CYS A 171 -14.94 -11.06 -6.34
CA CYS A 171 -13.91 -10.69 -5.38
C CYS A 171 -13.26 -9.34 -5.67
N VAL A 172 -12.90 -9.08 -6.93
CA VAL A 172 -12.26 -7.82 -7.31
C VAL A 172 -13.24 -6.64 -7.27
N SER A 173 -14.47 -6.85 -7.74
CA SER A 173 -15.48 -5.81 -7.83
C SER A 173 -16.23 -5.57 -6.51
N SER A 174 -16.09 -6.50 -5.55
CA SER A 174 -16.88 -6.57 -4.32
C SER A 174 -18.40 -6.62 -4.55
N LYS A 175 -18.83 -7.04 -5.74
CA LYS A 175 -20.24 -7.07 -6.19
C LYS A 175 -20.97 -5.73 -6.09
N GLN A 176 -20.26 -4.64 -6.38
CA GLN A 176 -20.80 -3.29 -6.33
C GLN A 176 -20.96 -2.67 -7.70
N ASP A 177 -21.74 -1.60 -7.75
CA ASP A 177 -21.88 -0.78 -8.95
C ASP A 177 -20.75 0.24 -9.03
N HIS A 178 -19.92 0.11 -10.08
CA HIS A 178 -18.81 1.03 -10.37
C HIS A 178 -19.10 1.90 -11.60
N THR A 179 -20.32 1.90 -12.13
CA THR A 179 -20.68 2.56 -13.40
C THR A 179 -20.27 4.04 -13.42
N ALA A 180 -20.53 4.77 -12.34
CA ALA A 180 -20.13 6.18 -12.22
C ALA A 180 -18.60 6.37 -12.33
N CYS A 181 -17.83 5.49 -11.70
CA CYS A 181 -16.37 5.51 -11.81
C CYS A 181 -15.93 5.17 -13.23
N CYS A 182 -16.50 4.12 -13.84
CA CYS A 182 -16.17 3.70 -15.19
C CYS A 182 -16.42 4.78 -16.24
N ILE A 183 -17.55 5.48 -16.14
CA ILE A 183 -17.86 6.63 -17.01
C ILE A 183 -16.76 7.68 -16.87
N ASN A 184 -16.34 7.99 -15.64
CA ASN A 184 -15.27 8.95 -15.37
C ASN A 184 -13.88 8.46 -15.85
N GLN A 185 -13.63 7.15 -15.88
CA GLN A 185 -12.42 6.57 -16.48
C GLN A 185 -12.50 6.46 -18.02
N GLY A 186 -13.61 6.86 -18.63
CA GLY A 186 -13.81 6.83 -20.08
C GLY A 186 -13.98 5.43 -20.63
N VAL A 187 -14.60 4.52 -19.88
CA VAL A 187 -15.00 3.19 -20.40
C VAL A 187 -16.05 3.39 -21.50
N SER A 188 -15.88 2.70 -22.62
CA SER A 188 -16.81 2.75 -23.74
C SER A 188 -18.25 2.36 -23.31
N PRO A 189 -19.32 3.03 -23.80
CA PRO A 189 -20.68 2.79 -23.34
C PRO A 189 -21.14 1.32 -23.41
N HIS A 190 -20.78 0.60 -24.48
CA HIS A 190 -21.13 -0.81 -24.66
C HIS A 190 -20.41 -1.75 -23.67
N CYS A 191 -19.36 -1.27 -23.02
CA CYS A 191 -18.56 -2.02 -22.05
C CYS A 191 -18.96 -1.70 -20.60
N LEU A 192 -19.85 -0.72 -20.36
CA LEU A 192 -20.30 -0.35 -19.00
C LEU A 192 -21.06 -1.49 -18.29
N VAL A 193 -21.56 -2.48 -19.03
CA VAL A 193 -22.18 -3.68 -18.46
C VAL A 193 -21.23 -4.45 -17.52
N TYR A 194 -19.92 -4.31 -17.70
CA TYR A 194 -18.92 -4.92 -16.81
C TYR A 194 -18.66 -4.09 -15.53
N CYS A 195 -19.16 -2.86 -15.45
CA CYS A 195 -18.96 -1.99 -14.30
C CYS A 195 -19.99 -2.19 -13.19
N ASP A 196 -21.23 -2.56 -13.56
CA ASP A 196 -22.23 -2.98 -12.58
C ASP A 196 -22.01 -4.44 -12.20
N ALA A 197 -21.25 -4.67 -11.14
CA ALA A 197 -20.95 -6.01 -10.67
C ALA A 197 -21.97 -6.55 -9.65
N ARG A 198 -23.12 -5.89 -9.49
CA ARG A 198 -24.22 -6.43 -8.65
C ARG A 198 -24.86 -7.65 -9.29
N THR A 199 -24.80 -7.73 -10.62
CA THR A 199 -25.26 -8.87 -11.40
C THR A 199 -24.08 -9.77 -11.80
N PRO A 200 -24.32 -11.07 -12.07
CA PRO A 200 -23.28 -11.96 -12.59
C PRO A 200 -22.59 -11.36 -13.81
N VAL A 201 -21.25 -11.46 -13.85
CA VAL A 201 -20.47 -10.94 -14.97
C VAL A 201 -20.93 -11.60 -16.28
N PRO A 202 -21.17 -10.82 -17.36
CA PRO A 202 -21.48 -11.40 -18.66
C PRO A 202 -20.35 -12.36 -19.11
N THR A 203 -20.69 -13.62 -19.37
CA THR A 203 -19.73 -14.69 -19.74
C THR A 203 -19.56 -14.85 -21.26
N ASP A 204 -20.24 -14.03 -22.06
CA ASP A 204 -20.13 -14.05 -23.52
C ASP A 204 -18.73 -13.60 -23.97
N MET A 205 -17.91 -14.58 -24.34
CA MET A 205 -16.51 -14.43 -24.77
C MET A 205 -16.32 -13.47 -25.95
N LEU A 206 -17.26 -13.44 -26.90
CA LEU A 206 -17.18 -12.60 -28.10
C LEU A 206 -17.38 -11.13 -27.75
N LYS A 207 -18.29 -10.83 -26.80
CA LYS A 207 -18.48 -9.49 -26.26
C LYS A 207 -17.35 -9.08 -25.31
N TYR A 208 -16.79 -10.05 -24.59
CA TYR A 208 -15.63 -9.86 -23.71
C TYR A 208 -14.44 -9.32 -24.50
N GLY A 209 -14.18 -9.88 -25.68
CA GLY A 209 -13.03 -9.55 -26.53
C GLY A 209 -12.89 -8.06 -26.84
N VAL A 210 -14.00 -7.38 -27.15
CA VAL A 210 -13.99 -5.94 -27.50
C VAL A 210 -13.69 -5.08 -26.26
N CYS A 211 -14.11 -5.53 -25.08
CA CYS A 211 -13.91 -4.81 -23.83
C CYS A 211 -12.62 -5.18 -23.08
N VAL A 212 -11.79 -6.09 -23.61
CA VAL A 212 -10.49 -6.46 -23.00
C VAL A 212 -9.57 -5.24 -22.86
N SER A 213 -9.59 -4.33 -23.83
CA SER A 213 -8.77 -3.11 -23.81
C SER A 213 -9.15 -2.14 -22.67
N GLU A 214 -10.35 -2.27 -22.11
CA GLU A 214 -10.88 -1.40 -21.04
C GLU A 214 -10.46 -1.86 -19.64
N PHE A 215 -9.79 -3.02 -19.51
CA PHE A 215 -9.47 -3.64 -18.21
C PHE A 215 -8.66 -2.77 -17.25
N GLU A 216 -7.76 -1.94 -17.78
CA GLU A 216 -7.00 -1.00 -16.95
C GLU A 216 -7.92 0.03 -16.26
N LYS A 217 -8.99 0.46 -16.92
CA LYS A 217 -9.96 1.41 -16.37
C LYS A 217 -10.82 0.74 -15.29
N TYR A 218 -11.28 -0.49 -15.51
CA TYR A 218 -11.96 -1.28 -14.48
C TYR A 218 -11.09 -1.47 -13.25
N ARG A 219 -9.81 -1.86 -13.46
CA ARG A 219 -8.83 -2.06 -12.40
C ARG A 219 -8.69 -0.82 -11.52
N VAL A 220 -8.67 0.39 -12.10
CA VAL A 220 -8.60 1.64 -11.34
C VAL A 220 -9.81 1.77 -10.41
N CYS A 221 -11.02 1.56 -10.92
CA CYS A 221 -12.25 1.66 -10.16
C CYS A 221 -12.33 0.63 -9.03
N PHE A 222 -12.15 -0.65 -9.35
CA PHE A 222 -12.24 -1.73 -8.38
C PHE A 222 -11.17 -1.61 -7.29
N ARG A 223 -9.93 -1.28 -7.66
CA ARG A 223 -8.85 -1.02 -6.70
C ARG A 223 -9.21 0.16 -5.79
N SER A 224 -9.73 1.24 -6.35
CA SER A 224 -10.10 2.42 -5.56
C SER A 224 -11.20 2.10 -4.56
N TYR A 225 -12.19 1.32 -4.95
CA TYR A 225 -13.26 0.87 -4.05
C TYR A 225 -12.71 0.03 -2.89
N LEU A 226 -11.95 -1.02 -3.19
CA LEU A 226 -11.36 -1.93 -2.19
C LEU A 226 -10.40 -1.23 -1.21
N ARG A 227 -9.81 -0.08 -1.58
CA ARG A 227 -9.01 0.71 -0.64
C ARG A 227 -9.81 1.27 0.52
N HIS A 228 -11.11 1.50 0.33
CA HIS A 228 -11.97 2.19 1.30
C HIS A 228 -13.12 1.33 1.82
N HIS A 229 -13.37 0.19 1.18
CA HIS A 229 -14.52 -0.67 1.47
C HIS A 229 -14.09 -2.11 1.72
N PRO A 230 -14.91 -2.91 2.39
CA PRO A 230 -14.63 -4.32 2.55
C PRO A 230 -14.74 -5.09 1.22
N SER A 231 -14.00 -6.19 1.11
CA SER A 231 -14.19 -7.17 0.04
C SER A 231 -15.36 -8.08 0.38
N VAL A 232 -16.13 -8.47 -0.64
CA VAL A 232 -17.34 -9.30 -0.50
C VAL A 232 -17.12 -10.61 0.29
N ARG A 233 -15.88 -11.13 0.32
CA ARG A 233 -15.49 -12.34 1.08
C ARG A 233 -14.05 -12.29 1.60
N GLY A 234 -13.39 -11.13 1.58
CA GLY A 234 -11.95 -11.00 1.84
C GLY A 234 -11.56 -10.43 3.21
N ASP A 235 -12.53 -10.06 4.04
CA ASP A 235 -12.30 -9.46 5.38
C ASP A 235 -12.81 -10.31 6.54
N VAL A 236 -13.25 -11.56 6.26
CA VAL A 236 -13.61 -12.60 7.26
C VAL A 236 -12.40 -13.45 7.63
#